data_AF-A0A6A9SXV9-F1
#
_entry.id   AF-A0A6A9SXV9-F1
#
_cell.length_a   1.000
_cell.length_b   1.000
_cell.length_c   1.000
_cell.angle_alpha   90.00
_cell.angle_beta   90.00
_cell.angle_gamma   90.00
#
_symmetry.space_group_name_H-M   'P 1'
#
loop_
_entity.id
_entity.type
_entity.pdbx_description
1 polymer ?
#
loop_
_entity_poly.entity_id
_entity_poly.type
_entity_poly.pdbx_seq_one_letter_code
_entity_poly.pdbx_strand_id
1 'polypeptide(L)'
;MKHESTLALLLVVVCSLWLLPAGVGANHGGSPTDFTTTPSDRTPSANGTSYLLSAELTEKFDSSPSLAYPDRIVFQIEDANLNNCEPFGLEQENYRLGVNKSTESGYQFQAYEVQGATWDGSAVEFQFDTEDQPNYGQGDKLELELQGCVSNADSEGWYQSAVLVDGKSRTDRNVSFTDQSHYFGLCEGCESDDDARQELGPAPSDPTPTPEPTPTATPEPTDTPTPAPTPQPTATPEPTAPATAQPTATAQPTDTATPKATRTPTPTEAESGPNDGPPSASTVFGVDPLAVVGAVAVVSIALAALGARRL
;
A
#
# COMPACT_ATOMS: atom_id res chain seq x y z
N MET A 1 23.19 -38.56 1.13
CA MET A 1 23.71 -37.32 1.77
C MET A 1 23.10 -36.16 0.98
N LYS A 2 22.19 -35.31 1.45
CA LYS A 2 21.59 -34.98 2.75
C LYS A 2 20.16 -34.50 2.41
N HIS A 3 19.13 -35.02 3.09
CA HIS A 3 17.75 -34.56 2.93
C HIS A 3 17.17 -34.09 4.29
N GLU A 4 18.04 -33.61 5.19
CA GLU A 4 17.68 -33.32 6.58
C GLU A 4 17.75 -31.83 6.94
N SER A 5 17.88 -30.93 5.96
CA SER A 5 18.06 -29.49 6.24
C SER A 5 16.85 -28.61 5.88
N THR A 6 15.92 -29.09 5.06
CA THR A 6 14.77 -28.29 4.59
C THR A 6 13.63 -28.28 5.63
N LEU A 7 13.36 -29.41 6.28
CA LEU A 7 12.26 -29.55 7.25
C LEU A 7 12.44 -28.67 8.49
N ALA A 8 13.70 -28.44 8.92
CA ALA A 8 13.99 -27.65 10.11
C ALA A 8 13.88 -26.14 9.87
N LEU A 9 14.10 -25.66 8.64
CA LEU A 9 14.05 -24.23 8.32
C LEU A 9 12.60 -23.75 8.17
N LEU A 10 11.77 -24.51 7.45
CA LEU A 10 10.37 -24.18 7.21
C LEU A 10 9.56 -24.16 8.53
N LEU A 11 9.74 -25.17 9.38
CA LEU A 11 9.05 -25.29 10.67
C LEU A 11 9.40 -24.16 11.65
N VAL A 12 10.63 -23.63 11.58
CA VAL A 12 11.06 -22.45 12.36
C VAL A 12 10.43 -21.17 11.82
N VAL A 13 10.34 -21.01 10.51
CA VAL A 13 9.68 -19.84 9.86
C VAL A 13 8.19 -19.82 10.19
N VAL A 14 7.50 -20.95 10.01
CA VAL A 14 6.07 -21.15 10.33
C VAL A 14 5.73 -20.78 11.77
N CYS A 15 6.54 -21.23 12.74
CA CYS A 15 6.32 -20.92 14.15
C CYS A 15 6.59 -19.43 14.46
N SER A 16 7.50 -18.79 13.72
CA SER A 16 7.84 -17.39 13.93
C SER A 16 6.84 -16.40 13.35
N LEU A 17 6.18 -16.67 12.20
CA LEU A 17 5.22 -15.73 11.59
C LEU A 17 4.04 -15.40 12.53
N TRP A 18 3.53 -16.38 13.28
CA TRP A 18 2.44 -16.19 14.25
C TRP A 18 2.86 -15.62 15.59
N LEU A 19 4.16 -15.71 15.93
CA LEU A 19 4.71 -15.20 17.18
C LEU A 19 5.17 -13.74 17.07
N LEU A 20 5.03 -13.12 15.90
CA LEU A 20 5.32 -11.71 15.73
C LEU A 20 4.22 -10.90 16.44
N PRO A 21 4.53 -10.15 17.52
CA PRO A 21 3.62 -9.12 17.96
C PRO A 21 3.47 -8.13 16.80
N ALA A 22 2.27 -7.58 16.60
CA ALA A 22 2.11 -6.34 15.84
C ALA A 22 3.19 -5.35 16.33
N GLY A 23 4.19 -5.13 15.48
CA GLY A 23 5.49 -4.47 15.70
C GLY A 23 5.94 -4.10 17.12
N VAL A 24 7.03 -4.73 17.59
CA VAL A 24 8.07 -4.00 18.37
C VAL A 24 9.41 -4.12 17.64
N GLY A 25 9.46 -3.47 16.47
CA GLY A 25 10.68 -2.98 15.82
C GLY A 25 10.49 -1.47 15.63
N ALA A 26 11.52 -0.68 15.92
CA ALA A 26 11.52 0.79 15.99
C ALA A 26 10.40 1.51 15.20
N ASN A 27 9.48 2.14 15.94
CA ASN A 27 8.34 2.95 15.50
C ASN A 27 8.65 3.89 14.32
N HIS A 28 8.06 3.58 13.16
CA HIS A 28 7.43 4.51 12.19
C HIS A 28 6.53 3.69 11.23
N GLY A 29 5.23 3.98 11.18
CA GLY A 29 4.33 3.56 10.07
C GLY A 29 3.49 2.31 10.34
N GLY A 30 2.44 2.10 9.56
CA GLY A 30 1.54 0.96 9.69
C GLY A 30 2.19 -0.34 9.19
N SER A 31 1.37 -1.37 8.97
CA SER A 31 1.87 -2.52 8.22
C SER A 31 2.21 -2.06 6.78
N PRO A 32 3.33 -2.53 6.18
CA PRO A 32 3.81 -2.01 4.91
C PRO A 32 2.89 -2.36 3.73
N THR A 33 1.95 -3.28 3.94
CA THR A 33 1.01 -3.74 2.92
C THR A 33 -0.44 -3.61 3.36
N ASP A 34 -1.35 -3.42 2.41
CA ASP A 34 -2.76 -3.71 2.60
C ASP A 34 -2.99 -5.16 2.15
N PHE A 35 -3.00 -6.09 3.11
CA PHE A 35 -3.05 -7.52 2.84
C PHE A 35 -4.45 -8.09 3.08
N THR A 36 -5.03 -8.70 2.06
CA THR A 36 -6.33 -9.36 2.10
C THR A 36 -6.22 -10.84 1.76
N THR A 37 -7.09 -11.66 2.36
CA THR A 37 -7.27 -13.07 2.01
C THR A 37 -8.74 -13.32 1.70
N THR A 38 -9.03 -13.89 0.54
CA THR A 38 -10.40 -14.17 0.10
C THR A 38 -10.57 -15.65 -0.24
N PRO A 39 -11.23 -16.44 0.61
CA PRO A 39 -11.68 -17.79 0.25
C PRO A 39 -12.90 -17.75 -0.69
N SER A 40 -12.99 -18.71 -1.62
CA SER A 40 -14.17 -18.88 -2.48
C SER A 40 -15.33 -19.60 -1.80
N ASP A 41 -15.04 -20.39 -0.77
CA ASP A 41 -15.99 -21.09 0.08
C ASP A 41 -15.57 -20.86 1.53
N ARG A 42 -16.45 -20.27 2.33
CA ARG A 42 -16.19 -19.89 3.73
C ARG A 42 -16.67 -20.95 4.72
N THR A 43 -17.14 -22.09 4.26
CA THR A 43 -17.63 -23.17 5.13
C THR A 43 -16.44 -23.81 5.88
N PRO A 44 -16.49 -23.98 7.21
CA PRO A 44 -15.48 -24.73 7.95
C PRO A 44 -15.33 -26.15 7.40
N SER A 45 -14.12 -26.71 7.45
CA SER A 45 -13.81 -28.03 6.89
C SER A 45 -14.08 -28.20 5.38
N ALA A 46 -14.44 -27.14 4.64
CA ALA A 46 -14.57 -27.22 3.19
C ALA A 46 -13.23 -27.65 2.56
N ASN A 47 -13.32 -28.50 1.53
CA ASN A 47 -12.16 -29.02 0.82
C ASN A 47 -12.24 -28.61 -0.65
N GLY A 48 -11.10 -28.31 -1.24
CA GLY A 48 -11.04 -27.87 -2.63
C GLY A 48 -11.50 -26.42 -2.79
N THR A 49 -11.26 -25.60 -1.77
CA THR A 49 -11.54 -24.16 -1.79
C THR A 49 -10.42 -23.43 -2.54
N SER A 50 -10.79 -22.40 -3.32
CA SER A 50 -9.84 -21.47 -3.90
C SER A 50 -9.59 -20.30 -2.95
N TYR A 51 -8.35 -19.82 -2.87
CA TYR A 51 -7.98 -18.66 -2.07
C TYR A 51 -7.25 -17.64 -2.92
N LEU A 52 -7.57 -16.36 -2.75
CA LEU A 52 -6.76 -15.25 -3.25
C LEU A 52 -6.13 -14.52 -2.07
N LEU A 53 -4.80 -14.57 -1.97
CA LEU A 53 -4.00 -13.80 -1.03
C LEU A 53 -3.40 -12.63 -1.81
N SER A 54 -3.70 -11.39 -1.41
CA SER A 54 -3.32 -10.18 -2.15
C SER A 54 -2.76 -9.13 -1.21
N ALA A 55 -1.44 -8.90 -1.28
CA ALA A 55 -0.73 -7.92 -0.46
C ALA A 55 -0.33 -6.70 -1.32
N GLU A 56 -1.04 -5.58 -1.17
CA GLU A 56 -0.75 -4.33 -1.87
C GLU A 56 0.34 -3.55 -1.13
N LEU A 57 1.42 -3.15 -1.79
CA LEU A 57 2.47 -2.39 -1.13
C LEU A 57 2.06 -0.92 -0.93
N THR A 58 1.78 -0.51 0.31
CA THR A 58 1.33 0.85 0.63
C THR A 58 2.48 1.76 1.05
N GLU A 59 3.49 1.22 1.73
CA GLU A 59 4.67 1.95 2.21
C GLU A 59 5.96 1.58 1.44
N LYS A 60 7.04 2.33 1.68
CA LYS A 60 8.36 2.07 1.06
C LYS A 60 9.21 1.18 1.97
N PHE A 61 9.90 0.20 1.41
CA PHE A 61 10.86 -0.65 2.14
C PHE A 61 12.17 0.10 2.41
N ASP A 62 12.57 0.37 3.66
CA ASP A 62 13.91 0.90 3.98
C ASP A 62 14.38 2.05 3.05
N SER A 63 13.45 2.98 2.77
CA SER A 63 13.56 4.10 1.81
C SER A 63 13.72 3.75 0.31
N SER A 64 13.69 2.47 -0.06
CA SER A 64 13.51 1.95 -1.43
C SER A 64 12.01 1.81 -1.76
N PRO A 65 11.54 2.31 -2.93
CA PRO A 65 10.13 2.22 -3.30
C PRO A 65 9.71 0.84 -3.85
N SER A 66 10.62 -0.13 -3.94
CA SER A 66 10.34 -1.44 -4.55
C SER A 66 11.34 -2.53 -4.16
N LEU A 67 10.83 -3.76 -4.09
CA LEU A 67 11.57 -5.02 -4.24
C LEU A 67 11.87 -5.23 -5.73
N ALA A 68 13.14 -5.46 -6.07
CA ALA A 68 13.57 -5.73 -7.45
C ALA A 68 13.27 -7.17 -7.85
N TYR A 69 13.70 -8.12 -7.02
CA TYR A 69 13.38 -9.54 -7.17
C TYR A 69 13.28 -10.20 -5.79
N PRO A 70 12.34 -11.15 -5.60
CA PRO A 70 12.27 -11.97 -4.40
C PRO A 70 13.33 -13.07 -4.44
N ASP A 71 13.94 -13.36 -3.30
CA ASP A 71 14.75 -14.57 -3.08
C ASP A 71 13.87 -15.69 -2.51
N ARG A 72 12.91 -15.32 -1.65
CA ARG A 72 12.01 -16.23 -0.95
C ARG A 72 10.70 -15.54 -0.61
N ILE A 73 9.59 -16.23 -0.84
CA ILE A 73 8.26 -15.79 -0.41
C ILE A 73 7.58 -16.92 0.35
N VAL A 74 7.04 -16.63 1.53
CA VAL A 74 6.29 -17.60 2.33
C VAL A 74 4.88 -17.06 2.55
N PHE A 75 3.88 -17.88 2.24
CA PHE A 75 2.50 -17.64 2.63
C PHE A 75 2.06 -18.67 3.64
N GLN A 76 1.24 -18.24 4.58
CA GLN A 76 0.61 -19.12 5.55
C GLN A 76 -0.84 -18.69 5.76
N ILE A 77 -1.75 -19.66 5.86
CA ILE A 77 -3.17 -19.44 6.16
C ILE A 77 -3.47 -20.13 7.49
N GLU A 78 -3.95 -19.40 8.49
CA GLU A 78 -4.23 -19.95 9.82
C GLU A 78 -5.12 -21.19 9.75
N ASP A 79 -4.67 -22.29 10.37
CA ASP A 79 -5.38 -23.56 10.50
C ASP A 79 -5.91 -24.21 9.20
N ALA A 80 -5.51 -23.71 8.03
CA ALA A 80 -5.82 -24.33 6.74
C ALA A 80 -4.85 -25.48 6.41
N ASN A 81 -5.21 -26.29 5.42
CA ASN A 81 -4.35 -27.32 4.86
C ASN A 81 -4.14 -27.07 3.35
N LEU A 82 -2.88 -26.89 2.97
CA LEU A 82 -2.41 -26.59 1.62
C LEU A 82 -1.72 -27.80 0.96
N ASN A 83 -1.64 -28.96 1.61
CA ASN A 83 -0.91 -30.12 1.07
C ASN A 83 -1.48 -30.59 -0.28
N ASN A 84 -2.77 -30.34 -0.53
CA ASN A 84 -3.41 -30.68 -1.80
C ASN A 84 -3.14 -29.65 -2.91
N CYS A 85 -2.52 -28.51 -2.58
CA CYS A 85 -2.09 -27.48 -3.53
C CYS A 85 -0.72 -27.78 -4.14
N GLU A 86 0.02 -28.76 -3.60
CA GLU A 86 1.24 -29.24 -4.24
C GLU A 86 0.91 -29.78 -5.65
N PRO A 87 1.55 -29.26 -6.72
CA PRO A 87 1.24 -29.69 -8.08
C PRO A 87 1.70 -31.14 -8.29
N PHE A 88 0.77 -32.00 -8.74
CA PHE A 88 1.07 -33.38 -9.12
C PHE A 88 1.33 -33.46 -10.64
N GLY A 89 2.60 -33.62 -11.03
CA GLY A 89 2.99 -33.82 -12.43
C GLY A 89 3.30 -32.52 -13.18
N LEU A 90 3.23 -32.56 -14.52
CA LEU A 90 3.75 -31.49 -15.40
C LEU A 90 2.67 -30.50 -15.90
N GLU A 91 1.39 -30.63 -15.53
CA GLU A 91 0.30 -29.94 -16.25
C GLU A 91 -0.83 -29.35 -15.37
N GLN A 92 -0.77 -29.42 -14.04
CA GLN A 92 -1.76 -28.75 -13.18
C GLN A 92 -1.09 -27.75 -12.24
N GLU A 93 -1.22 -26.46 -12.58
CA GLU A 93 -0.86 -25.36 -11.70
C GLU A 93 -2.03 -25.11 -10.74
N ASN A 94 -2.01 -25.81 -9.59
CA ASN A 94 -2.95 -25.57 -8.49
C ASN A 94 -2.76 -24.20 -7.84
N TYR A 95 -1.78 -23.41 -8.30
CA TYR A 95 -1.54 -22.06 -7.83
C TYR A 95 -1.02 -21.15 -8.95
N ARG A 96 -1.18 -19.84 -8.78
CA ARG A 96 -0.50 -18.80 -9.57
C ARG A 96 0.11 -17.79 -8.61
N LEU A 97 1.40 -17.51 -8.77
CA LEU A 97 2.13 -16.56 -7.94
C LEU A 97 2.71 -15.46 -8.84
N GLY A 98 2.52 -14.21 -8.48
CA GLY A 98 2.98 -13.09 -9.30
C GLY A 98 2.74 -11.73 -8.67
N VAL A 99 3.01 -10.69 -9.47
CA VAL A 99 2.70 -9.31 -9.12
C VAL A 99 1.65 -8.77 -10.07
N ASN A 100 0.59 -8.21 -9.51
CA ASN A 100 -0.34 -7.39 -10.25
C ASN A 100 0.15 -5.94 -10.26
N LYS A 101 0.65 -5.50 -11.41
CA LYS A 101 1.32 -4.21 -11.51
C LYS A 101 0.32 -3.09 -11.76
N SER A 102 0.43 -2.03 -10.98
CA SER A 102 -0.43 -0.86 -11.11
C SER A 102 -0.10 -0.13 -12.41
N THR A 103 -1.11 0.11 -13.22
CA THR A 103 -1.03 0.81 -14.51
C THR A 103 -2.11 1.90 -14.56
N GLU A 104 -1.99 2.83 -15.50
CA GLU A 104 -3.02 3.86 -15.73
C GLU A 104 -4.40 3.26 -16.05
N SER A 105 -4.44 2.04 -16.58
CA SER A 105 -5.66 1.31 -16.98
C SER A 105 -6.16 0.29 -15.94
N GLY A 106 -5.57 0.24 -14.74
CA GLY A 106 -5.87 -0.76 -13.71
C GLY A 106 -4.67 -1.65 -13.45
N TYR A 107 -4.86 -2.96 -13.36
CA TYR A 107 -3.79 -3.89 -12.98
C TYR A 107 -3.38 -4.83 -14.13
N GLN A 108 -2.11 -5.20 -14.19
CA GLN A 108 -1.56 -6.19 -15.12
C GLN A 108 -0.76 -7.25 -14.38
N PHE A 109 -1.23 -8.49 -14.42
CA PHE A 109 -0.58 -9.61 -13.74
C PHE A 109 0.69 -10.04 -14.47
N GLN A 110 1.77 -10.17 -13.73
CA GLN A 110 3.05 -10.72 -14.18
C GLN A 110 3.42 -11.88 -13.27
N ALA A 111 3.48 -13.08 -13.83
CA ALA A 111 3.83 -14.28 -13.08
C ALA A 111 5.29 -14.24 -12.65
N TYR A 112 5.56 -14.76 -11.46
CA TYR A 112 6.92 -15.09 -11.06
C TYR A 112 7.35 -16.41 -11.66
N GLU A 113 8.61 -16.52 -12.06
CA GLU A 113 9.23 -17.79 -12.44
C GLU A 113 9.69 -18.51 -11.17
N VAL A 114 8.84 -19.39 -10.63
CA VAL A 114 9.12 -20.14 -9.40
C VAL A 114 10.06 -21.30 -9.70
N GLN A 115 11.17 -21.38 -8.96
CA GLN A 115 12.12 -22.48 -9.10
C GLN A 115 11.76 -23.68 -8.22
N GLY A 116 11.19 -23.43 -7.04
CA GLY A 116 10.75 -24.48 -6.14
C GLY A 116 9.69 -23.99 -5.17
N ALA A 117 8.76 -24.88 -4.83
CA ALA A 117 7.76 -24.67 -3.80
C ALA A 117 7.84 -25.80 -2.77
N THR A 118 7.84 -25.48 -1.49
CA THR A 118 7.75 -26.44 -0.39
C THR A 118 6.45 -26.21 0.37
N TRP A 119 5.62 -27.25 0.44
CA TRP A 119 4.31 -27.22 1.09
C TRP A 119 4.39 -27.94 2.44
N ASP A 120 3.84 -27.33 3.48
CA ASP A 120 3.81 -27.92 4.83
C ASP A 120 2.56 -27.47 5.58
N GLY A 121 1.53 -28.33 5.54
CA GLY A 121 0.28 -28.09 6.24
C GLY A 121 -0.33 -26.76 5.80
N SER A 122 -0.32 -25.77 6.70
CA SER A 122 -0.88 -24.43 6.48
C SER A 122 -0.04 -23.47 5.65
N ALA A 123 1.19 -23.85 5.27
CA ALA A 123 2.15 -22.92 4.69
C ALA A 123 2.75 -23.41 3.36
N VAL A 124 3.16 -22.46 2.53
CA VAL A 124 3.93 -22.69 1.31
C VAL A 124 5.11 -21.71 1.23
N GLU A 125 6.30 -22.23 0.96
CA GLU A 125 7.51 -21.45 0.69
C GLU A 125 7.90 -21.57 -0.78
N PHE A 126 7.99 -20.44 -1.46
CA PHE A 126 8.48 -20.30 -2.82
C PHE A 126 9.92 -19.80 -2.83
N GLN A 127 10.75 -20.41 -3.67
CA GLN A 127 12.14 -20.06 -3.91
C GLN A 127 12.33 -19.68 -5.38
N PHE A 128 13.21 -18.71 -5.63
CA PHE A 128 13.49 -18.16 -6.95
C PHE A 128 15.00 -18.26 -7.23
N ASP A 129 15.39 -18.46 -8.49
CA ASP A 129 16.81 -18.60 -8.89
C ASP A 129 17.26 -17.61 -9.97
N THR A 130 16.35 -16.75 -10.45
CA THR A 130 16.64 -15.71 -11.44
C THR A 130 16.43 -14.32 -10.85
N GLU A 131 17.26 -13.37 -11.29
CA GLU A 131 17.07 -11.95 -10.99
C GLU A 131 16.07 -11.28 -11.95
N ASP A 132 15.74 -11.96 -13.07
CA ASP A 132 14.80 -11.51 -14.11
C ASP A 132 13.33 -11.74 -13.69
N GLN A 133 12.97 -11.26 -12.51
CA GLN A 133 11.62 -11.35 -11.95
C GLN A 133 10.87 -10.03 -12.07
N PRO A 134 9.54 -10.03 -12.13
CA PRO A 134 8.77 -8.80 -12.03
C PRO A 134 9.04 -8.11 -10.69
N ASN A 135 9.34 -6.82 -10.75
CA ASN A 135 9.56 -6.04 -9.54
C ASN A 135 8.24 -5.86 -8.76
N TYR A 136 8.32 -5.69 -7.44
CA TYR A 136 7.17 -5.41 -6.59
C TYR A 136 7.35 -4.03 -5.93
N GLY A 137 6.62 -3.04 -6.43
CA GLY A 137 6.73 -1.64 -6.03
C GLY A 137 5.47 -1.08 -5.41
N GLN A 138 5.54 0.17 -4.94
CA GLN A 138 4.42 0.85 -4.29
C GLN A 138 3.17 0.86 -5.19
N GLY A 139 2.03 0.44 -4.65
CA GLY A 139 0.76 0.28 -5.35
C GLY A 139 0.61 -1.01 -6.17
N ASP A 140 1.67 -1.81 -6.31
CA ASP A 140 1.56 -3.15 -6.88
C ASP A 140 0.99 -4.13 -5.84
N LYS A 141 0.44 -5.25 -6.31
CA LYS A 141 -0.08 -6.33 -5.46
C LYS A 141 0.72 -7.60 -5.64
N LEU A 142 1.29 -8.12 -4.57
CA LEU A 142 1.83 -9.48 -4.55
C LEU A 142 0.65 -10.43 -4.36
N GLU A 143 0.42 -11.32 -5.33
CA GLU A 143 -0.76 -12.19 -5.34
C GLU A 143 -0.37 -13.67 -5.43
N LEU A 144 -0.93 -14.47 -4.50
CA LEU A 144 -0.99 -15.91 -4.59
C LEU A 144 -2.45 -16.32 -4.77
N GLU A 145 -2.76 -16.90 -5.92
CA GLU A 145 -4.04 -17.56 -6.19
C GLU A 145 -3.85 -19.06 -6.00
N LEU A 146 -4.56 -19.66 -5.06
CA LEU A 146 -4.67 -21.11 -4.86
C LEU A 146 -5.98 -21.58 -5.48
N GLN A 147 -5.95 -22.57 -6.36
CA GLN A 147 -7.07 -22.96 -7.19
C GLN A 147 -7.63 -24.32 -6.74
N GLY A 148 -8.75 -24.29 -6.02
CA GLY A 148 -9.55 -25.48 -5.74
C GLY A 148 -8.83 -26.57 -4.95
N CYS A 149 -7.89 -26.20 -4.08
CA CYS A 149 -6.98 -27.15 -3.44
C CYS A 149 -6.88 -26.97 -1.91
N VAL A 150 -7.36 -25.86 -1.36
CA VAL A 150 -7.25 -25.59 0.07
C VAL A 150 -8.31 -26.35 0.84
N SER A 151 -7.95 -26.93 1.98
CA SER A 151 -8.92 -27.32 3.01
C SER A 151 -8.98 -26.22 4.08
N ASN A 152 -10.18 -25.72 4.34
CA ASN A 152 -10.43 -24.70 5.35
C ASN A 152 -10.18 -25.25 6.77
N ALA A 153 -9.99 -24.34 7.71
CA ALA A 153 -9.96 -24.67 9.13
C ALA A 153 -11.26 -25.37 9.58
N ASP A 154 -11.14 -26.24 10.58
CA ASP A 154 -12.24 -27.11 11.01
C ASP A 154 -13.36 -26.38 11.75
N SER A 155 -13.07 -25.21 12.33
CA SER A 155 -13.99 -24.47 13.20
C SER A 155 -14.48 -23.17 12.55
N GLU A 156 -15.67 -22.73 12.95
CA GLU A 156 -16.10 -21.37 12.64
C GLU A 156 -15.25 -20.36 13.40
N GLY A 157 -14.97 -19.21 12.79
CA GLY A 157 -14.19 -18.16 13.42
C GLY A 157 -13.58 -17.15 12.46
N TRP A 158 -12.87 -16.22 13.06
CA TRP A 158 -12.05 -15.22 12.37
C TRP A 158 -10.62 -15.74 12.25
N TYR A 159 -10.10 -15.75 11.03
CA TYR A 159 -8.77 -16.25 10.70
C TYR A 159 -7.97 -15.18 9.97
N GLN A 160 -6.64 -15.31 9.99
CA GLN A 160 -5.74 -14.48 9.18
C GLN A 160 -4.83 -15.34 8.31
N SER A 161 -4.21 -14.68 7.34
CA SER A 161 -3.05 -15.20 6.65
C SER A 161 -1.84 -14.36 7.00
N ALA A 162 -0.65 -14.90 6.82
CA ALA A 162 0.60 -14.19 6.96
C ALA A 162 1.43 -14.34 5.69
N VAL A 163 2.21 -13.31 5.38
CA VAL A 163 3.17 -13.30 4.28
C VAL A 163 4.53 -12.86 4.79
N LEU A 164 5.58 -13.56 4.37
CA LEU A 164 6.96 -13.14 4.52
C LEU A 164 7.58 -13.04 3.13
N VAL A 165 8.34 -11.97 2.90
CA VAL A 165 9.06 -11.76 1.65
C VAL A 165 10.49 -11.37 1.97
N ASP A 166 11.44 -12.14 1.45
CA ASP A 166 12.85 -11.79 1.40
C ASP A 166 13.27 -11.55 -0.04
N GLY A 167 14.14 -10.57 -0.26
CA GLY A 167 14.78 -10.40 -1.55
C GLY A 167 15.69 -9.19 -1.60
N LYS A 168 15.86 -8.64 -2.80
CA LYS A 168 16.75 -7.52 -3.06
C LYS A 168 15.99 -6.29 -3.51
N SER A 169 16.39 -5.13 -2.99
CA SER A 169 15.99 -3.83 -3.53
C SER A 169 16.70 -3.55 -4.86
N ARG A 170 16.24 -2.52 -5.60
CA ARG A 170 16.95 -2.01 -6.80
C ARG A 170 18.37 -1.48 -6.54
N THR A 171 18.73 -1.31 -5.27
CA THR A 171 20.07 -0.89 -4.83
C THR A 171 20.93 -2.05 -4.31
N ASP A 172 20.53 -3.30 -4.57
CA ASP A 172 21.19 -4.54 -4.10
C ASP A 172 21.28 -4.66 -2.56
N ARG A 173 20.45 -3.91 -1.84
CA ARG A 173 20.25 -4.10 -0.40
C ARG A 173 19.25 -5.22 -0.17
N ASN A 174 19.55 -6.11 0.78
CA ASN A 174 18.61 -7.11 1.26
C ASN A 174 17.41 -6.40 1.90
N VAL A 175 16.22 -6.84 1.55
CA VAL A 175 14.95 -6.37 2.10
C VAL A 175 14.21 -7.60 2.61
N SER A 176 13.63 -7.47 3.79
CA SER A 176 12.76 -8.49 4.38
C SER A 176 11.57 -7.78 5.02
N PHE A 177 10.37 -8.30 4.79
CA PHE A 177 9.19 -7.87 5.53
C PHE A 177 8.28 -9.04 5.84
N THR A 178 7.43 -8.85 6.84
CA THR A 178 6.36 -9.78 7.19
C THR A 178 5.11 -8.98 7.49
N ASP A 179 3.96 -9.50 7.08
CA ASP A 179 2.67 -8.87 7.30
C ASP A 179 1.56 -9.89 7.54
N GLN A 180 0.45 -9.44 8.13
CA GLN A 180 -0.76 -10.22 8.37
C GLN A 180 -1.92 -9.64 7.57
N SER A 181 -2.79 -10.51 7.07
CA SER A 181 -3.96 -10.06 6.34
C SER A 181 -4.98 -9.45 7.30
N HIS A 182 -5.94 -8.70 6.75
CA HIS A 182 -7.21 -8.50 7.42
C HIS A 182 -7.83 -9.85 7.80
N TYR A 183 -8.59 -9.84 8.90
CA TYR A 183 -9.36 -11.01 9.30
C TYR A 183 -10.41 -11.35 8.23
N PHE A 184 -10.49 -12.63 7.90
CA PHE A 184 -11.57 -13.19 7.09
C PHE A 184 -12.32 -14.23 7.93
N GLY A 185 -13.65 -14.28 7.77
CA GLY A 185 -14.49 -15.19 8.53
C GLY A 185 -14.77 -16.49 7.78
N LEU A 186 -14.70 -17.61 8.52
CA LEU A 186 -15.24 -18.90 8.10
C LEU A 186 -16.46 -19.22 8.96
N CYS A 187 -17.61 -19.43 8.32
CA CYS A 187 -18.89 -19.73 8.96
C CYS A 187 -19.84 -20.42 7.99
N GLU A 188 -20.74 -21.24 8.54
CA GLU A 188 -21.75 -21.96 7.76
C GLU A 188 -22.68 -20.98 7.02
N GLY A 189 -22.74 -21.09 5.69
CA GLY A 189 -23.62 -20.27 4.86
C GLY A 189 -23.16 -18.84 4.60
N CYS A 190 -21.95 -18.45 5.02
CA CYS A 190 -21.39 -17.14 4.75
C CYS A 190 -20.84 -17.04 3.31
N GLU A 191 -21.22 -15.99 2.57
CA GLU A 191 -20.70 -15.74 1.22
C GLU A 191 -19.70 -14.57 1.20
N SER A 192 -19.70 -13.74 2.24
CA SER A 192 -18.88 -12.52 2.36
C SER A 192 -18.38 -12.27 3.78
N ASP A 193 -17.44 -11.32 3.94
CA ASP A 193 -17.02 -10.86 5.28
C ASP A 193 -18.15 -10.14 6.03
N ASP A 194 -19.11 -9.56 5.32
CA ASP A 194 -20.27 -8.90 5.94
C ASP A 194 -21.26 -9.93 6.50
N ASP A 195 -21.44 -11.08 5.84
CA ASP A 195 -22.21 -12.20 6.40
C ASP A 195 -21.48 -12.77 7.60
N ALA A 196 -20.15 -12.94 7.50
CA ALA A 196 -19.35 -13.39 8.63
C ALA A 196 -19.44 -12.45 9.85
N ARG A 197 -19.46 -11.13 9.64
CA ARG A 197 -19.70 -10.17 10.74
C ARG A 197 -21.08 -10.29 11.38
N GLN A 198 -22.09 -10.67 10.61
CA GLN A 198 -23.44 -10.88 11.13
C GLN A 198 -23.52 -12.16 11.98
N GLU A 199 -22.87 -13.23 11.53
CA GLU A 199 -22.92 -14.54 12.22
C GLU A 199 -21.92 -14.63 13.38
N LEU A 200 -20.67 -14.20 13.18
CA LEU A 200 -19.58 -14.32 14.16
C LEU A 200 -19.43 -13.10 15.07
N GLY A 201 -20.11 -11.99 14.75
CA GLY A 201 -19.87 -10.69 15.38
C GLY A 201 -18.65 -9.95 14.79
N PRO A 202 -18.23 -8.82 15.39
CA PRO A 202 -17.13 -8.02 14.87
C PRO A 202 -15.82 -8.81 14.83
N ALA A 203 -14.99 -8.55 13.80
CA ALA A 203 -13.66 -9.14 13.73
C ALA A 203 -12.78 -8.62 14.89
N PRO A 204 -11.76 -9.37 15.34
CA PRO A 204 -10.94 -8.97 16.49
C PRO A 204 -10.27 -7.60 16.37
N SER A 205 -10.02 -7.13 15.14
CA SER A 205 -9.44 -5.81 14.84
C SER A 205 -10.46 -4.67 14.78
N ASP A 206 -11.77 -4.96 14.76
CA ASP A 206 -12.80 -3.93 14.67
C ASP A 206 -12.93 -3.18 16.02
N PRO A 207 -13.03 -1.83 16.00
CA PRO A 207 -13.21 -1.07 17.22
C PRO A 207 -14.52 -1.50 17.89
N THR A 208 -14.45 -1.78 19.19
CA THR A 208 -15.64 -2.16 19.96
C THR A 208 -16.68 -1.05 19.82
N PRO A 209 -17.93 -1.33 19.42
CA PRO A 209 -18.95 -0.31 19.26
C PRO A 209 -19.09 0.44 20.59
N THR A 210 -18.85 1.76 20.57
CA THR A 210 -19.08 2.59 21.75
C THR A 210 -20.59 2.59 22.00
N PRO A 211 -21.06 2.28 23.21
CA PRO A 211 -22.50 2.27 23.50
C PRO A 211 -23.08 3.65 23.13
N GLU A 212 -24.18 3.63 22.37
CA GLU A 212 -24.90 4.85 22.00
C GLU A 212 -25.32 5.58 23.29
N PRO A 213 -25.10 6.92 23.39
CA PRO A 213 -25.47 7.65 24.59
C PRO A 213 -26.97 7.47 24.84
N THR A 214 -27.32 6.96 26.03
CA THR A 214 -28.72 6.84 26.45
C THR A 214 -29.35 8.23 26.41
N PRO A 215 -30.50 8.44 25.74
CA PRO A 215 -31.10 9.76 25.66
C PRO A 215 -31.40 10.26 27.07
N THR A 216 -30.70 11.31 27.50
CA THR A 216 -30.99 12.02 28.74
C THR A 216 -32.39 12.61 28.65
N ALA A 217 -33.22 12.37 29.66
CA ALA A 217 -34.55 12.97 29.74
C ALA A 217 -34.47 14.48 29.55
N THR A 218 -35.21 15.00 28.58
CA THR A 218 -35.35 16.44 28.36
C THR A 218 -35.86 17.08 29.65
N PRO A 219 -35.17 18.08 30.22
CA PRO A 219 -35.66 18.76 31.42
C PRO A 219 -37.03 19.38 31.10
N GLU A 220 -37.97 19.19 32.03
CA GLU A 220 -39.29 19.80 31.96
C GLU A 220 -39.15 21.34 31.89
N PRO A 221 -39.92 22.04 31.04
CA PRO A 221 -39.80 23.48 30.91
C PRO A 221 -40.04 24.17 32.25
N THR A 222 -39.02 24.81 32.79
CA THR A 222 -39.13 25.71 33.95
C THR A 222 -40.03 26.89 33.62
N ASP A 223 -40.95 27.20 34.54
CA ASP A 223 -41.85 28.34 34.44
C ASP A 223 -41.09 29.64 34.13
N THR A 224 -41.54 30.33 33.08
CA THR A 224 -40.98 31.61 32.66
C THR A 224 -41.20 32.66 33.75
N PRO A 225 -40.16 33.34 34.25
CA PRO A 225 -40.34 34.37 35.27
C PRO A 225 -41.19 35.53 34.72
N THR A 226 -42.13 36.00 35.54
CA THR A 226 -42.99 37.15 35.21
C THR A 226 -42.13 38.40 34.97
N PRO A 227 -42.33 39.16 33.88
CA PRO A 227 -41.53 40.35 33.61
C PRO A 227 -41.70 41.39 34.72
N ALA A 228 -40.56 41.93 35.18
CA ALA A 228 -40.51 43.02 36.13
C ALA A 228 -41.09 44.32 35.52
N PRO A 229 -41.68 45.22 36.34
CA PRO A 229 -42.22 46.48 35.84
C PRO A 229 -41.13 47.36 35.21
N THR A 230 -41.47 47.94 34.07
CA THR A 230 -40.60 48.83 33.28
C THR A 230 -40.27 50.09 34.09
N PRO A 231 -38.98 50.47 34.24
CA PRO A 231 -38.61 51.71 34.92
C PRO A 231 -39.05 52.94 34.12
N GLN A 232 -39.46 53.99 34.85
CA GLN A 232 -39.88 55.27 34.29
C GLN A 232 -38.70 55.99 33.61
N PRO A 233 -38.90 56.67 32.46
CA PRO A 233 -37.82 57.35 31.75
C PRO A 233 -37.23 58.48 32.61
N THR A 234 -35.90 58.42 32.81
CA THR A 234 -35.08 59.52 33.33
C THR A 234 -34.81 60.56 32.24
N ALA A 235 -34.80 61.83 32.64
CA ALA A 235 -34.64 62.98 31.75
C ALA A 235 -33.31 62.95 30.96
N THR A 236 -33.41 63.31 29.67
CA THR A 236 -32.30 63.41 28.72
C THR A 236 -31.32 64.52 29.13
N PRO A 237 -30.00 64.25 29.28
CA PRO A 237 -29.01 65.29 29.46
C PRO A 237 -28.72 66.05 28.15
N GLU A 238 -28.43 67.34 28.29
CA GLU A 238 -28.16 68.31 27.22
C GLU A 238 -26.82 68.04 26.51
N PRO A 239 -26.71 68.25 25.18
CA PRO A 239 -25.50 67.91 24.43
C PRO A 239 -24.29 68.80 24.77
N THR A 240 -23.17 68.15 25.09
CA THR A 240 -21.86 68.79 25.26
C THR A 240 -21.14 68.89 23.90
N ALA A 241 -20.57 70.06 23.60
CA ALA A 241 -19.94 70.38 22.31
C ALA A 241 -18.67 69.53 22.03
N PRO A 242 -18.36 69.24 20.74
CA PRO A 242 -17.24 68.38 20.37
C PRO A 242 -15.89 69.09 20.49
N ALA A 243 -14.91 68.42 21.11
CA ALA A 243 -13.51 68.83 21.10
C ALA A 243 -12.83 68.41 19.78
N THR A 244 -12.09 69.34 19.19
CA THR A 244 -11.32 69.21 17.95
C THR A 244 -10.11 68.27 18.13
N ALA A 245 -9.94 67.34 17.20
CA ALA A 245 -8.81 66.40 17.16
C ALA A 245 -7.51 67.09 16.68
N GLN A 246 -6.40 66.81 17.36
CA GLN A 246 -5.04 67.20 16.97
C GLN A 246 -4.40 66.07 16.12
N PRO A 247 -3.71 66.37 15.00
CA PRO A 247 -3.10 65.34 14.15
C PRO A 247 -1.88 64.69 14.80
N THR A 248 -1.83 63.35 14.75
CA THR A 248 -0.73 62.51 15.25
C THR A 248 0.35 62.34 14.16
N ALA A 249 1.63 62.45 14.55
CA ALA A 249 2.78 62.43 13.67
C ALA A 249 3.06 61.06 13.02
N THR A 250 3.47 61.12 11.75
CA THR A 250 3.85 60.00 10.87
C THR A 250 5.18 59.37 11.32
N ALA A 251 5.22 58.04 11.45
CA ALA A 251 6.45 57.30 11.74
C ALA A 251 7.36 57.18 10.49
N GLN A 252 8.67 57.31 10.72
CA GLN A 252 9.77 57.25 9.76
C GLN A 252 10.15 55.78 9.45
N PRO A 253 10.51 55.41 8.20
CA PRO A 253 10.91 54.06 7.85
C PRO A 253 12.31 53.69 8.38
N THR A 254 12.45 52.44 8.81
CA THR A 254 13.68 51.81 9.32
C THR A 254 14.51 51.22 8.19
N ASP A 255 15.83 51.43 8.24
CA ASP A 255 16.81 51.03 7.22
C ASP A 255 16.91 49.52 6.99
N THR A 256 16.93 49.13 5.71
CA THR A 256 17.13 47.78 5.19
C THR A 256 18.61 47.39 5.22
N ALA A 257 18.97 46.35 5.97
CA ALA A 257 20.32 45.80 5.99
C ALA A 257 20.68 45.06 4.69
N THR A 258 21.82 45.41 4.09
CA THR A 258 22.41 44.80 2.90
C THR A 258 23.04 43.44 3.21
N PRO A 259 22.74 42.35 2.46
CA PRO A 259 23.43 41.08 2.65
C PRO A 259 24.86 41.12 2.10
N LYS A 260 25.80 40.59 2.91
CA LYS A 260 27.23 40.47 2.64
C LYS A 260 27.51 39.30 1.68
N ALA A 261 28.28 39.54 0.63
CA ALA A 261 28.64 38.52 -0.37
C ALA A 261 29.44 37.34 0.23
N THR A 262 28.96 36.12 -0.05
CA THR A 262 29.63 34.85 0.25
C THR A 262 30.65 34.54 -0.84
N ARG A 263 31.88 34.17 -0.46
CA ARG A 263 32.95 33.82 -1.40
C ARG A 263 32.74 32.43 -1.99
N THR A 264 32.95 32.33 -3.29
CA THR A 264 33.05 31.09 -4.10
C THR A 264 34.30 30.29 -3.71
N PRO A 265 34.23 28.95 -3.53
CA PRO A 265 35.41 28.12 -3.37
C PRO A 265 36.16 27.92 -4.69
N THR A 266 37.48 28.00 -4.61
CA THR A 266 38.48 27.76 -5.64
C THR A 266 38.52 26.29 -6.08
N PRO A 267 38.59 25.95 -7.39
CA PRO A 267 38.85 24.59 -7.82
C PRO A 267 40.32 24.24 -7.57
N THR A 268 40.55 23.09 -6.94
CA THR A 268 41.89 22.52 -6.76
C THR A 268 42.35 21.91 -8.09
N GLU A 269 43.50 22.38 -8.54
CA GLU A 269 44.29 21.92 -9.68
C GLU A 269 44.95 20.58 -9.33
N ALA A 270 44.81 19.59 -10.22
CA ALA A 270 45.60 18.36 -10.20
C ALA A 270 46.38 18.28 -11.52
N GLU A 271 47.70 18.34 -11.39
CA GLU A 271 48.70 18.34 -12.44
C GLU A 271 48.91 16.93 -13.04
N SER A 272 48.82 16.89 -14.38
CA SER A 272 49.64 16.19 -15.37
C SER A 272 50.25 14.79 -15.16
N GLY A 273 50.01 13.93 -16.15
CA GLY A 273 50.91 12.86 -16.62
C GLY A 273 50.43 12.27 -17.96
N PRO A 274 51.25 12.20 -19.03
CA PRO A 274 50.78 12.13 -20.43
C PRO A 274 50.78 10.71 -21.01
N ASN A 275 49.97 10.46 -22.06
CA ASN A 275 50.38 9.64 -23.19
C ASN A 275 49.56 9.96 -24.44
N ASP A 276 50.30 10.27 -25.50
CA ASP A 276 49.86 10.64 -26.83
C ASP A 276 49.17 9.50 -27.59
N GLY A 277 47.99 9.79 -28.13
CA GLY A 277 47.81 9.87 -29.58
C GLY A 277 47.56 8.58 -30.42
N PRO A 278 46.96 8.74 -31.63
CA PRO A 278 45.76 8.02 -32.06
C PRO A 278 45.98 7.41 -33.50
N PRO A 279 44.99 7.24 -34.44
CA PRO A 279 43.53 7.44 -34.39
C PRO A 279 42.67 6.37 -35.13
N SER A 280 41.33 6.47 -34.98
CA SER A 280 40.39 6.71 -36.10
C SER A 280 38.92 6.56 -35.68
N ALA A 281 38.11 7.60 -35.98
CA ALA A 281 36.93 7.54 -36.87
C ALA A 281 35.83 8.53 -36.43
N SER A 282 35.61 9.50 -37.31
CA SER A 282 34.60 10.55 -37.30
C SER A 282 33.16 10.03 -37.46
N THR A 283 32.18 10.77 -36.93
CA THR A 283 30.84 11.08 -37.50
C THR A 283 30.16 12.06 -36.52
N VAL A 284 30.18 13.38 -36.74
CA VAL A 284 29.22 14.18 -37.52
C VAL A 284 27.76 13.94 -37.11
N PHE A 285 27.19 14.84 -36.31
CA PHE A 285 25.95 15.59 -36.57
C PHE A 285 25.63 16.44 -35.32
N GLY A 286 25.68 17.75 -35.47
CA GLY A 286 25.14 18.69 -34.50
C GLY A 286 23.67 19.00 -34.80
N VAL A 287 22.91 19.36 -33.77
CA VAL A 287 22.02 20.53 -33.72
C VAL A 287 21.50 20.74 -32.29
N ASP A 288 21.44 22.01 -31.88
CA ASP A 288 20.92 22.58 -30.63
C ASP A 288 19.45 22.25 -30.31
N PRO A 289 19.05 22.18 -29.02
CA PRO A 289 17.65 22.23 -28.60
C PRO A 289 17.30 23.60 -27.97
N LEU A 290 16.61 24.48 -28.71
CA LEU A 290 15.79 25.56 -28.13
C LEU A 290 14.82 26.19 -29.15
N ALA A 291 13.58 26.43 -28.68
CA ALA A 291 12.44 27.14 -29.30
C ALA A 291 11.59 26.30 -30.31
N VAL A 292 10.26 26.26 -30.32
CA VAL A 292 9.23 27.31 -30.13
C VAL A 292 7.86 26.67 -29.77
N VAL A 293 7.07 27.41 -28.98
CA VAL A 293 5.65 27.23 -28.64
C VAL A 293 4.71 27.45 -29.84
N GLY A 294 3.61 26.69 -29.98
CA GLY A 294 2.36 27.26 -30.51
C GLY A 294 1.50 26.43 -31.49
N ALA A 295 0.29 26.10 -31.00
CA ALA A 295 -1.02 26.25 -31.65
C ALA A 295 -1.64 25.15 -32.56
N VAL A 296 -2.76 24.62 -32.03
CA VAL A 296 -4.14 24.60 -32.59
C VAL A 296 -4.43 23.87 -33.92
N ALA A 297 -5.14 22.74 -33.75
CA ALA A 297 -6.39 22.28 -34.39
C ALA A 297 -6.65 22.32 -35.91
N VAL A 298 -7.54 21.39 -36.27
CA VAL A 298 -8.41 21.27 -37.46
C VAL A 298 -7.84 20.46 -38.64
N VAL A 299 -8.41 19.28 -38.92
CA VAL A 299 -9.38 19.02 -40.00
C VAL A 299 -9.64 17.51 -40.09
N SER A 300 -10.92 17.17 -39.95
CA SER A 300 -11.53 15.85 -40.13
C SER A 300 -11.61 15.42 -41.60
N ILE A 301 -11.93 14.12 -41.79
CA ILE A 301 -12.61 13.48 -42.95
C ILE A 301 -11.70 12.62 -43.83
N ALA A 302 -11.80 11.29 -43.64
CA ALA A 302 -11.93 10.35 -44.73
C ALA A 302 -12.87 9.21 -44.28
N LEU A 303 -14.13 9.33 -44.70
CA LEU A 303 -15.20 8.35 -44.58
C LEU A 303 -14.93 7.13 -45.49
N ALA A 304 -15.28 5.96 -44.95
CA ALA A 304 -15.99 4.88 -45.61
C ALA A 304 -15.49 4.42 -47.00
N ALA A 305 -14.70 3.35 -47.01
CA ALA A 305 -14.75 2.38 -48.09
C ALA A 305 -14.38 0.98 -47.55
N LEU A 306 -15.14 -0.02 -48.00
CA LEU A 306 -14.94 -1.47 -47.84
C LEU A 306 -15.67 -2.14 -46.67
N GLY A 307 -16.97 -1.85 -46.57
CA GLY A 307 -17.95 -2.89 -46.25
C GLY A 307 -18.58 -3.44 -47.53
N ALA A 308 -18.65 -4.77 -47.63
CA ALA A 308 -19.41 -5.60 -48.58
C ALA A 308 -18.75 -6.02 -49.91
N ARG A 309 -18.20 -7.25 -49.90
CA ARG A 309 -18.45 -8.33 -50.89
C ARG A 309 -18.35 -9.67 -50.12
N ARG A 310 -19.45 -10.22 -49.60
CA ARG A 310 -20.30 -11.28 -50.21
C ARG A 310 -19.53 -12.53 -50.65
N LEU A 311 -19.40 -13.52 -49.78
CA LEU A 311 -20.13 -14.80 -49.76
C LEU A 311 -19.70 -15.61 -48.52
#